data_AF-A0A2P7YBY4-F1
#
_entry.id   AF-A0A2P7YBY4-F1
#
_cell.length_a   1.000
_cell.length_b   1.000
_cell.length_c   1.000
_cell.angle_alpha   90.00
_cell.angle_beta   90.00
_cell.angle_gamma   90.00
#
_symmetry.space_group_name_H-M   'P 1'
#
loop_
_entity.id
_entity.type
_entity.pdbx_description
1 polymer ?
#
loop_
_entity_poly.entity_id
_entity_poly.type
_entity_poly.pdbx_seq_one_letter_code
_entity_poly.pdbx_strand_id
1 'polypeptide(L)'
;MRQDSATLTDFEAQECLQLAKDTSTSITVVITEDCTPQDEEEPFDIDGYDNQTLKPLAQARFLHQTAVQNDWLQPFHEDIYCGSTSLGAFVRNAGGSYCQTTNDYTVLRAVDALTPGAALTFSSRLVSMLMQWVCFDQKEINISYRPAIAVVDTIDDITTGKVVLPAGTTQCLCRQEHFILVWGASSDDVLEQASDLQIWLLRVGRDYVSHRSMTLESPMSIHRLEYFDDVETPIQTEQRHKAKLEPRDARL
;
A
#
# COMPACT_ATOMS: atom_id res chain seq x y z
N MET A 1 -20.76 -3.05 -44.13
CA MET A 1 -20.18 -2.55 -42.87
C MET A 1 -20.74 -3.40 -41.76
N ARG A 2 -19.96 -4.39 -41.27
CA ARG A 2 -20.36 -5.27 -40.17
C ARG A 2 -19.78 -4.70 -38.88
N GLN A 3 -20.66 -4.50 -37.89
CA GLN A 3 -20.30 -4.23 -36.50
C GLN A 3 -20.06 -5.58 -35.83
N ASP A 4 -18.82 -5.88 -35.47
CA ASP A 4 -18.52 -7.04 -34.63
C ASP A 4 -18.55 -6.56 -33.17
N SER A 5 -19.69 -6.82 -32.53
CA SER A 5 -19.90 -6.68 -31.09
C SER A 5 -19.20 -7.85 -30.42
N ALA A 6 -18.14 -7.58 -29.66
CA ALA A 6 -17.50 -8.59 -28.82
C ALA A 6 -18.46 -8.95 -27.67
N THR A 7 -19.21 -10.04 -27.85
CA THR A 7 -19.92 -10.71 -26.75
C THR A 7 -18.89 -11.43 -25.90
N LEU A 8 -18.76 -11.02 -24.64
CA LEU A 8 -18.05 -11.79 -23.61
C LEU A 8 -18.53 -13.24 -23.69
N THR A 9 -17.61 -14.19 -23.72
CA THR A 9 -18.01 -15.60 -23.74
C THR A 9 -18.66 -15.93 -22.39
N ASP A 10 -19.76 -16.70 -22.40
CA ASP A 10 -20.52 -17.07 -21.19
C ASP A 10 -19.63 -17.70 -20.09
N PHE A 11 -18.47 -18.22 -20.48
CA PHE A 11 -17.45 -18.78 -19.59
C PHE A 11 -16.75 -17.73 -18.72
N GLU A 12 -16.35 -16.59 -19.29
CA GLU A 12 -15.66 -15.51 -18.58
C GLU A 12 -16.62 -14.75 -17.65
N ALA A 13 -17.89 -14.65 -18.06
CA ALA A 13 -18.95 -14.11 -17.22
C ALA A 13 -19.24 -15.01 -16.01
N GLN A 14 -19.20 -16.34 -16.18
CA GLN A 14 -19.34 -17.30 -15.08
C GLN A 14 -18.15 -17.28 -14.12
N GLU A 15 -16.92 -17.14 -14.61
CA GLU A 15 -15.73 -17.08 -13.76
C GLU A 15 -15.72 -15.80 -12.90
N CYS A 16 -16.13 -14.66 -13.45
CA CYS A 16 -16.32 -13.41 -12.69
C CYS A 16 -17.43 -13.53 -11.63
N LEU A 17 -18.50 -14.27 -11.92
CA LEU A 17 -19.61 -14.49 -10.98
C LEU A 17 -19.25 -15.50 -9.88
N GLN A 18 -18.33 -16.43 -10.16
CA GLN A 18 -17.77 -17.37 -9.20
C GLN A 18 -16.82 -16.65 -8.23
N LEU A 19 -15.93 -15.77 -8.73
CA LEU A 19 -15.08 -14.93 -7.89
C LEU A 19 -15.87 -13.97 -6.98
N ALA A 20 -17.02 -13.47 -7.44
CA ALA A 20 -17.92 -12.64 -6.64
C ALA A 20 -18.73 -13.44 -5.59
N LYS A 21 -18.98 -14.72 -5.84
CA LYS A 21 -19.63 -15.63 -4.88
C LYS A 21 -18.65 -16.12 -3.81
N ASP A 22 -17.38 -16.32 -4.16
CA ASP A 22 -16.33 -16.74 -3.23
C ASP A 22 -15.88 -15.60 -2.29
N THR A 23 -16.14 -14.34 -2.66
CA THR A 23 -15.97 -13.16 -1.78
C THR A 23 -17.21 -12.81 -0.96
N SER A 24 -18.32 -13.56 -1.11
CA SER A 24 -19.45 -13.47 -0.20
C SER A 24 -19.18 -14.33 1.04
N THR A 25 -18.17 -13.92 1.82
CA THR A 25 -17.89 -14.54 3.11
C THR A 25 -19.00 -14.12 4.07
N SER A 26 -20.01 -14.98 4.18
CA SER A 26 -21.04 -14.86 5.22
C SER A 26 -20.34 -14.92 6.58
N ILE A 27 -20.39 -13.81 7.31
CA ILE A 27 -19.81 -13.67 8.65
C ILE A 27 -20.56 -14.62 9.57
N THR A 28 -19.96 -15.76 9.91
CA THR A 28 -20.39 -16.60 11.02
C THR A 28 -19.36 -16.43 12.12
N VAL A 29 -19.68 -15.60 13.12
CA VAL A 29 -18.87 -15.48 14.33
C VAL A 29 -19.04 -16.78 15.12
N VAL A 30 -18.05 -17.67 15.04
CA VAL A 30 -17.97 -18.84 15.91
C VAL A 30 -17.20 -18.42 17.15
N ILE A 31 -17.92 -18.09 18.22
CA ILE A 31 -17.35 -17.95 19.56
C ILE A 31 -17.13 -19.38 20.06
N THR A 32 -15.88 -19.83 20.12
CA THR A 32 -15.52 -21.08 20.79
C THR A 32 -15.45 -20.80 22.29
N GLU A 33 -16.49 -21.18 23.02
CA GLU A 33 -16.44 -21.34 24.47
C GLU A 33 -16.03 -22.79 24.78
N ASP A 34 -14.92 -22.94 25.48
CA ASP A 34 -14.70 -24.07 26.39
C ASP A 34 -13.56 -23.74 27.36
N CYS A 35 -13.92 -23.41 28.60
CA CYS A 35 -13.58 -24.17 29.80
C CYS A 35 -14.07 -23.46 31.08
N THR A 36 -14.95 -24.17 31.78
CA THR A 36 -15.77 -23.91 32.99
C THR A 36 -14.99 -23.83 34.32
N PRO A 37 -15.62 -23.78 35.52
CA PRO A 37 -16.88 -23.11 35.95
C PRO A 37 -16.64 -22.21 37.19
N GLN A 38 -17.47 -21.19 37.44
CA GLN A 38 -17.83 -20.83 38.81
C GLN A 38 -19.10 -19.98 38.88
N ASP A 39 -19.95 -20.41 39.80
CA ASP A 39 -21.26 -19.91 40.21
C ASP A 39 -21.36 -18.39 40.28
N GLU A 40 -22.34 -17.83 39.56
CA GLU A 40 -23.43 -16.98 40.04
C GLU A 40 -24.12 -16.39 38.79
N GLU A 41 -25.29 -16.94 38.45
CA GLU A 41 -26.14 -16.43 37.36
C GLU A 41 -26.67 -15.04 37.75
N GLU A 42 -25.98 -13.98 37.32
CA GLU A 42 -26.66 -12.70 37.12
C GLU A 42 -27.52 -12.81 35.85
N PRO A 43 -28.81 -12.41 35.91
CA PRO A 43 -29.67 -12.45 34.73
C PRO A 43 -29.07 -11.57 33.63
N PHE A 44 -28.75 -12.21 32.50
CA PHE A 44 -28.42 -11.51 31.26
C PHE A 44 -29.64 -10.68 30.84
N ASP A 45 -29.59 -9.38 31.09
CA ASP A 45 -30.50 -8.40 30.49
C ASP A 45 -30.27 -8.39 28.97
N ILE A 46 -31.21 -9.00 28.24
CA ILE A 46 -31.25 -9.10 26.77
C ILE A 46 -31.89 -7.85 26.13
N ASP A 47 -32.21 -6.82 26.91
CA ASP A 47 -32.80 -5.57 26.42
C ASP A 47 -31.77 -4.42 26.50
N GLY A 48 -30.83 -4.37 25.55
CA GLY A 48 -29.84 -3.29 25.53
C GLY A 48 -28.71 -3.38 24.50
N TYR A 49 -28.99 -3.76 23.24
CA TYR A 49 -28.04 -3.51 22.14
C TYR A 49 -28.09 -2.04 21.71
N ASP A 50 -27.81 -1.14 22.65
CA ASP A 50 -27.37 0.20 22.31
C ASP A 50 -25.91 0.12 21.85
N ASN A 51 -25.56 0.94 20.85
CA ASN A 51 -24.24 1.10 20.25
C ASN A 51 -23.13 1.29 21.30
N GLN A 52 -22.67 0.19 21.92
CA GLN A 52 -21.53 0.22 22.81
C GLN A 52 -20.32 0.58 21.97
N THR A 53 -19.87 1.82 22.14
CA THR A 53 -18.58 2.29 21.64
C THR A 53 -17.53 1.32 22.17
N LEU A 54 -17.11 0.37 21.33
CA LEU A 54 -16.07 -0.59 21.66
C LEU A 54 -14.89 0.16 22.26
N LYS A 55 -14.29 -0.38 23.33
CA LYS A 55 -13.06 0.20 23.89
C LYS A 55 -12.04 0.36 22.76
N PRO A 56 -11.24 1.43 22.70
CA PRO A 56 -10.34 1.69 21.57
C PRO A 56 -9.40 0.53 21.22
N LEU A 57 -8.95 -0.24 22.21
CA LEU A 57 -8.16 -1.45 21.97
C LEU A 57 -8.96 -2.55 21.24
N ALA A 58 -10.24 -2.72 21.59
CA ALA A 58 -11.13 -3.65 20.89
C ALA A 58 -11.39 -3.18 19.45
N GLN A 59 -11.54 -1.87 19.22
CA GLN A 59 -11.66 -1.28 17.88
C GLN A 59 -10.40 -1.49 17.05
N ALA A 60 -9.21 -1.26 17.61
CA ALA A 60 -7.94 -1.50 16.92
C ALA A 60 -7.76 -2.98 16.56
N ARG A 61 -8.14 -3.89 17.48
CA ARG A 61 -8.14 -5.34 17.21
C ARG A 61 -9.15 -5.73 16.14
N PHE A 62 -10.35 -5.16 16.16
CA PHE A 62 -11.37 -5.37 15.13
C PHE A 62 -10.85 -4.91 13.77
N LEU A 63 -10.35 -3.68 13.66
CA LEU A 63 -9.78 -3.12 12.44
C LEU A 63 -8.64 -4.00 11.89
N HIS A 64 -7.75 -4.47 12.78
CA HIS A 64 -6.68 -5.41 12.43
C HIS A 64 -7.24 -6.74 11.90
N GLN A 65 -8.17 -7.37 12.63
CA GLN A 65 -8.76 -8.65 12.22
C GLN A 65 -9.47 -8.55 10.86
N THR A 66 -10.25 -7.49 10.65
CA THR A 66 -10.90 -7.23 9.36
C THR A 66 -9.86 -7.03 8.25
N ALA A 67 -8.78 -6.29 8.51
CA ALA A 67 -7.72 -6.09 7.53
C ALA A 67 -6.98 -7.41 7.19
N VAL A 68 -6.75 -8.30 8.17
CA VAL A 68 -6.20 -9.64 7.92
C VAL A 68 -7.15 -10.48 7.07
N GLN A 69 -8.46 -10.47 7.39
CA GLN A 69 -9.46 -11.23 6.63
C GLN A 69 -9.57 -10.80 5.16
N ASN A 70 -9.28 -9.53 4.87
CA ASN A 70 -9.32 -8.98 3.52
C ASN A 70 -7.95 -8.97 2.82
N ASP A 71 -6.92 -9.61 3.39
CA ASP A 71 -5.56 -9.66 2.84
C ASP A 71 -4.90 -8.27 2.69
N TRP A 72 -5.24 -7.32 3.56
CA TRP A 72 -4.69 -5.96 3.58
C TRP A 72 -3.45 -5.80 4.44
N LEU A 73 -2.99 -6.86 5.10
CA LEU A 73 -1.81 -6.86 5.96
C LEU A 73 -0.82 -7.95 5.55
N GLN A 74 -0.68 -8.13 4.24
CA GLN A 74 0.28 -9.08 3.69
C GLN A 74 1.69 -8.49 3.70
N PRO A 75 2.71 -9.26 4.13
CA PRO A 75 4.10 -8.81 4.00
C PRO A 75 4.47 -8.64 2.53
N PHE A 76 5.34 -7.67 2.25
CA PHE A 76 5.82 -7.41 0.89
C PHE A 76 6.57 -8.62 0.33
N HIS A 77 6.20 -9.06 -0.88
CA HIS A 77 6.58 -10.36 -1.43
C HIS A 77 8.08 -10.52 -1.77
N GLU A 78 8.81 -9.43 -2.02
CA GLU A 78 10.19 -9.51 -2.51
C GLU A 78 11.25 -9.37 -1.40
N ASP A 79 10.86 -9.00 -0.18
CA ASP A 79 11.78 -8.83 0.95
C ASP A 79 11.28 -9.54 2.21
N ILE A 80 11.79 -10.75 2.44
CA ILE A 80 11.56 -11.52 3.67
C ILE A 80 12.08 -10.74 4.92
N TYR A 81 12.96 -9.75 4.71
CA TYR A 81 13.59 -8.96 5.76
C TYR A 81 12.95 -7.59 6.04
N CYS A 82 12.10 -7.04 5.15
CA CYS A 82 11.30 -5.83 5.43
C CYS A 82 9.94 -6.18 6.07
N GLY A 83 9.91 -7.28 6.83
CA GLY A 83 8.71 -8.07 7.12
C GLY A 83 7.83 -7.51 8.23
N SER A 84 6.54 -7.37 7.93
CA SER A 84 5.32 -7.38 8.78
C SER A 84 5.25 -6.58 10.08
N THR A 85 6.36 -6.15 10.68
CA THR A 85 6.38 -5.49 11.98
C THR A 85 5.77 -4.10 11.89
N SER A 86 5.83 -3.45 10.74
CA SER A 86 5.22 -2.14 10.50
C SER A 86 3.71 -2.20 10.23
N LEU A 87 3.15 -3.40 10.02
CA LEU A 87 1.76 -3.57 9.62
C LEU A 87 0.84 -3.68 10.84
N GLY A 88 -0.18 -2.84 10.91
CA GLY A 88 -1.19 -2.87 11.96
C GLY A 88 -2.23 -1.77 11.88
N ALA A 89 -3.05 -1.72 12.93
CA ALA A 89 -4.15 -0.80 13.12
C ALA A 89 -3.91 0.07 14.35
N PHE A 90 -4.44 1.29 14.31
CA PHE A 90 -4.30 2.31 15.35
C PHE A 90 -5.66 2.95 15.62
N VAL A 91 -6.02 3.09 16.88
CA VAL A 91 -7.24 3.82 17.29
C VAL A 91 -6.92 4.73 18.45
N ARG A 92 -7.33 6.00 18.34
CA ARG A 92 -7.04 7.02 19.34
C ARG A 92 -7.97 6.88 20.55
N ASN A 93 -7.39 6.90 21.74
CA ASN A 93 -8.13 6.99 22.99
C ASN A 93 -8.64 8.41 23.23
N ALA A 94 -9.66 8.55 24.08
CA ALA A 94 -10.11 9.85 24.58
C ALA A 94 -9.00 10.64 25.29
N GLY A 95 -8.00 9.94 25.87
CA GLY A 95 -6.80 10.55 26.47
C GLY A 95 -5.73 10.99 25.46
N GLY A 96 -5.98 10.86 24.16
CA GLY A 96 -5.07 11.30 23.09
C GLY A 96 -4.03 10.27 22.65
N SER A 97 -3.72 9.26 23.47
CA SER A 97 -2.81 8.15 23.14
C SER A 97 -3.45 7.15 22.17
N TYR A 98 -2.66 6.44 21.37
CA TYR A 98 -3.16 5.37 20.50
C TYR A 98 -3.11 3.99 21.15
N CYS A 99 -4.16 3.20 20.94
CA CYS A 99 -4.09 1.74 20.99
C CYS A 99 -3.63 1.23 19.63
N GLN A 100 -2.70 0.28 19.61
CA GLN A 100 -2.08 -0.23 18.39
C GLN A 100 -1.99 -1.76 18.39
N THR A 101 -1.91 -2.35 17.20
CA THR A 101 -1.70 -3.80 17.02
C THR A 101 -0.30 -4.16 16.54
N THR A 102 0.50 -3.17 16.15
CA THR A 102 1.92 -3.29 15.80
C THR A 102 2.82 -2.74 16.92
N ASN A 103 4.06 -3.21 17.01
CA ASN A 103 5.10 -2.67 17.89
C ASN A 103 6.05 -1.69 17.19
N ASP A 104 5.80 -1.32 15.93
CA ASP A 104 6.62 -0.37 15.21
C ASP A 104 6.29 1.07 15.62
N TYR A 105 7.17 1.63 16.46
CA TYR A 105 7.04 3.00 16.94
C TYR A 105 7.23 4.05 15.83
N THR A 106 7.86 3.70 14.72
CA THR A 106 8.06 4.60 13.58
C THR A 106 6.71 4.97 12.97
N VAL A 107 5.88 3.95 12.73
CA VAL A 107 4.52 4.09 12.21
C VAL A 107 3.64 4.82 13.24
N LEU A 108 3.73 4.45 14.52
CA LEU A 108 2.98 5.14 15.58
C LEU A 108 3.27 6.64 15.60
N ARG A 109 4.55 7.06 15.52
CA ARG A 109 4.91 8.49 15.52
C ARG A 109 4.32 9.22 14.32
N ALA A 110 4.32 8.60 13.14
CA ALA A 110 3.72 9.20 11.96
C ALA A 110 2.19 9.32 12.10
N VAL A 111 1.52 8.30 12.63
CA VAL A 111 0.09 8.37 12.95
C VAL A 111 -0.18 9.48 13.98
N ASP A 112 0.61 9.58 15.04
CA ASP A 112 0.46 10.62 16.07
C ASP A 112 0.67 12.03 15.49
N ALA A 113 1.60 12.21 14.55
CA ALA A 113 1.82 13.48 13.84
C ALA A 113 0.61 13.91 12.99
N LEU A 114 -0.13 12.95 12.43
CA LEU A 114 -1.35 13.19 11.65
C LEU A 114 -2.58 13.41 12.54
N THR A 115 -2.54 12.96 13.80
CA THR A 115 -3.62 13.05 14.80
C THR A 115 -5.01 12.47 14.38
N PRO A 116 -5.11 11.38 13.58
CA PRO A 116 -6.41 10.85 13.17
C PRO A 116 -7.15 10.15 14.31
N GLY A 117 -8.46 9.92 14.15
CA GLY A 117 -9.23 9.10 15.09
C GLY A 117 -8.88 7.61 14.99
N ALA A 118 -8.65 7.12 13.77
CA ALA A 118 -8.15 5.77 13.50
C ALA A 118 -7.22 5.76 12.29
N ALA A 119 -6.35 4.75 12.21
CA ALA A 119 -5.49 4.51 11.06
C ALA A 119 -5.21 3.00 10.86
N LEU A 120 -4.85 2.65 9.63
CA LEU A 120 -4.51 1.29 9.21
C LEU A 120 -3.37 1.36 8.18
N THR A 121 -2.37 0.49 8.33
CA THR A 121 -1.42 0.22 7.24
C THR A 121 -2.05 -0.77 6.26
N PHE A 122 -2.04 -0.45 4.98
CA PHE A 122 -2.60 -1.27 3.92
C PHE A 122 -1.47 -1.79 3.03
N SER A 123 -1.20 -3.09 3.12
CA SER A 123 -0.23 -3.81 2.29
C SER A 123 -0.86 -5.07 1.74
N SER A 124 -0.91 -5.17 0.42
CA SER A 124 -1.42 -6.35 -0.28
C SER A 124 -0.56 -6.62 -1.51
N ARG A 125 -0.78 -7.78 -2.14
CA ARG A 125 -0.20 -8.07 -3.47
C ARG A 125 -0.44 -6.94 -4.48
N LEU A 126 -1.57 -6.25 -4.41
CA LEU A 126 -1.88 -5.15 -5.33
C LEU A 126 -1.03 -3.91 -5.05
N VAL A 127 -0.73 -3.60 -3.78
CA VAL A 127 0.22 -2.55 -3.42
C VAL A 127 1.61 -2.91 -3.96
N SER A 128 1.99 -4.19 -3.88
CA SER A 128 3.26 -4.65 -4.44
C SER A 128 3.35 -4.42 -5.96
N MET A 129 2.27 -4.69 -6.70
CA MET A 129 2.21 -4.36 -8.13
C MET A 129 2.25 -2.85 -8.39
N LEU A 130 1.53 -2.06 -7.59
CA LEU A 130 1.53 -0.61 -7.69
C LEU A 130 2.95 -0.05 -7.52
N MET A 131 3.72 -0.55 -6.54
CA MET A 131 5.10 -0.12 -6.30
C MET A 131 6.02 -0.34 -7.50
N GLN A 132 5.76 -1.34 -8.33
CA GLN A 132 6.52 -1.57 -9.57
C GLN A 132 6.26 -0.49 -10.65
N TRP A 133 5.21 0.32 -10.50
CA TRP A 133 4.82 1.35 -11.49
C TRP A 133 5.06 2.78 -11.02
N VAL A 134 5.16 2.98 -9.71
CA VAL A 134 5.39 4.31 -9.16
C VAL A 134 6.83 4.72 -9.47
N CYS A 135 7.00 5.74 -10.32
CA CYS A 135 8.32 6.29 -10.62
C CYS A 135 8.96 6.81 -9.34
N PHE A 136 10.30 6.77 -9.26
CA PHE A 136 11.05 7.22 -8.08
C PHE A 136 10.78 8.68 -7.71
N ASP A 137 10.52 9.55 -8.67
CA ASP A 137 10.28 10.99 -8.49
C ASP A 137 8.79 11.36 -8.40
N GLN A 138 7.89 10.39 -8.55
CA GLN A 138 6.45 10.63 -8.56
C GLN A 138 5.94 11.05 -7.17
N LYS A 139 5.36 12.24 -7.03
CA LYS A 139 4.89 12.73 -5.71
C LYS A 139 3.45 12.35 -5.39
N GLU A 140 2.66 12.04 -6.40
CA GLU A 140 1.24 11.74 -6.27
C GLU A 140 0.80 10.72 -7.32
N ILE A 141 -0.15 9.87 -6.95
CA ILE A 141 -0.83 8.95 -7.87
C ILE A 141 -2.23 9.49 -8.08
N ASN A 142 -2.46 10.03 -9.27
CA ASN A 142 -3.75 10.59 -9.65
C ASN A 142 -4.75 9.48 -9.95
N ILE A 143 -5.92 9.58 -9.33
CA ILE A 143 -7.02 8.67 -9.52
C ILE A 143 -8.17 9.48 -10.12
N SER A 144 -8.61 9.15 -11.33
CA SER A 144 -9.56 9.96 -12.13
C SER A 144 -10.89 10.31 -11.42
N TYR A 145 -11.24 9.58 -10.35
CA TYR A 145 -12.49 9.78 -9.59
C TYR A 145 -12.28 9.82 -8.06
N ARG A 146 -11.05 9.97 -7.58
CA ARG A 146 -10.74 10.00 -6.14
C ARG A 146 -9.67 11.04 -5.81
N PRO A 147 -9.54 11.45 -4.54
CA PRO A 147 -8.37 12.18 -4.09
C PRO A 147 -7.09 11.44 -4.48
N ALA A 148 -6.09 12.18 -4.95
CA ALA A 148 -4.79 11.62 -5.29
C ALA A 148 -4.15 10.98 -4.05
N ILE A 149 -3.46 9.85 -4.25
CA ILE A 149 -2.64 9.24 -3.19
C ILE A 149 -1.30 9.97 -3.18
N ALA A 150 -0.98 10.64 -2.08
CA ALA A 150 0.35 11.23 -1.90
C ALA A 150 1.40 10.10 -1.80
N VAL A 151 2.55 10.30 -2.41
CA VAL A 151 3.67 9.36 -2.36
C VAL A 151 4.78 9.97 -1.50
N VAL A 152 5.13 9.26 -0.43
CA VAL A 152 6.20 9.63 0.49
C VAL A 152 7.33 8.60 0.40
N ASP A 153 8.57 9.05 0.49
CA ASP A 153 9.72 8.15 0.37
C ASP A 153 9.84 7.21 1.57
N THR A 154 9.62 7.74 2.78
CA THR A 154 9.61 6.99 4.04
C THR A 154 8.54 7.54 4.97
N ILE A 155 8.01 6.71 5.86
CA ILE A 155 7.06 7.13 6.88
C ILE A 155 7.66 8.17 7.85
N ASP A 156 8.97 8.16 8.06
CA ASP A 156 9.65 9.14 8.91
C ASP A 156 9.60 10.56 8.32
N ASP A 157 9.45 10.71 7.00
CA ASP A 157 9.31 12.02 6.35
C ASP A 157 8.03 12.75 6.77
N ILE A 158 7.01 12.02 7.23
CA ILE A 158 5.78 12.57 7.80
C ILE A 158 6.08 13.21 9.17
N THR A 159 6.84 12.52 10.02
CA THR A 159 7.16 13.00 11.38
C THR A 159 8.13 14.19 11.37
N THR A 160 9.05 14.21 10.42
CA THR A 160 10.07 15.27 10.29
C THR A 160 9.54 16.51 9.59
N GLY A 161 8.32 16.46 9.03
CA GLY A 161 7.75 17.55 8.23
C GLY A 161 8.48 17.79 6.91
N LYS A 162 9.31 16.84 6.45
CA LYS A 162 10.00 16.91 5.15
C LYS A 162 9.01 16.82 3.99
N VAL A 163 7.88 16.13 4.21
CA VAL A 163 6.74 16.12 3.30
C VAL A 163 5.59 16.90 3.90
N VAL A 164 4.98 17.76 3.09
CA VAL A 164 3.73 18.46 3.43
C VAL A 164 2.59 17.78 2.68
N LEU A 165 1.73 17.07 3.41
CA LEU A 165 0.52 16.48 2.85
C LEU A 165 -0.55 17.56 2.65
N PRO A 166 -1.27 17.58 1.52
CA PRO A 166 -2.40 18.48 1.32
C PRO A 166 -3.46 18.37 2.42
N ALA A 167 -4.15 19.48 2.69
CA ALA A 167 -5.26 19.46 3.63
C ALA A 167 -6.37 18.53 3.12
N GLY A 168 -6.87 17.65 3.99
CA GLY A 168 -7.88 16.66 3.63
C GLY A 168 -7.33 15.39 2.98
N THR A 169 -6.01 15.21 2.90
CA THR A 169 -5.43 13.90 2.56
C THR A 169 -5.73 12.90 3.69
N THR A 170 -6.22 11.73 3.31
CA THR A 170 -6.57 10.63 4.22
C THR A 170 -5.77 9.35 3.96
N GLN A 171 -4.90 9.38 2.95
CA GLN A 171 -4.09 8.24 2.56
C GLN A 171 -2.76 8.67 1.92
N CYS A 172 -1.69 7.91 2.17
CA CYS A 172 -0.40 8.10 1.49
C CYS A 172 0.34 6.77 1.29
N LEU A 173 1.02 6.64 0.16
CA LEU A 173 1.90 5.52 -0.17
C LEU A 173 3.28 5.76 0.44
N CYS A 174 3.73 4.88 1.31
CA CYS A 174 5.06 4.89 1.91
C CYS A 174 6.00 3.95 1.13
N ARG A 175 6.90 4.53 0.33
CA ARG A 175 7.74 3.75 -0.62
C ARG A 175 8.64 2.74 0.06
N GLN A 176 9.47 3.18 1.01
CA GLN A 176 10.45 2.31 1.66
C GLN A 176 9.81 1.21 2.49
N GLU A 177 8.67 1.51 3.12
CA GLU A 177 7.95 0.58 3.98
C GLU A 177 6.95 -0.32 3.22
N HIS A 178 6.78 -0.08 1.92
CA HIS A 178 5.94 -0.89 1.02
C HIS A 178 4.46 -1.03 1.41
N PHE A 179 3.87 -0.01 2.05
CA PHE A 179 2.45 0.01 2.38
C PHE A 179 1.82 1.38 2.10
N ILE A 180 0.49 1.42 2.05
CA ILE A 180 -0.30 2.66 2.05
C ILE A 180 -0.82 2.89 3.46
N LEU A 181 -0.50 4.04 4.06
CA LEU A 181 -1.13 4.44 5.32
C LEU A 181 -2.50 5.03 4.99
N VAL A 182 -3.56 4.53 5.64
CA VAL A 182 -4.93 5.03 5.52
C VAL A 182 -5.39 5.52 6.89
N TRP A 183 -6.01 6.69 6.96
CA TRP A 183 -6.46 7.27 8.23
C TRP A 183 -7.79 8.02 8.09
N GLY A 184 -8.50 8.14 9.20
CA GLY A 184 -9.84 8.69 9.23
C GLY A 184 -10.27 9.16 10.62
N ALA A 185 -11.49 9.69 10.70
CA ALA A 185 -12.07 10.16 11.95
C ALA A 185 -12.54 9.00 12.86
N SER A 186 -12.86 7.85 12.28
CA SER A 186 -13.33 6.65 12.99
C SER A 186 -12.77 5.36 12.35
N SER A 187 -12.93 4.22 13.03
CA SER A 187 -12.59 2.91 12.45
C SER A 187 -13.40 2.61 11.19
N ASP A 188 -14.67 3.02 11.16
CA ASP A 188 -15.58 2.74 10.05
C ASP A 188 -15.17 3.54 8.80
N ASP A 189 -14.76 4.80 8.99
CA ASP A 189 -14.20 5.65 7.94
C ASP A 189 -12.93 5.02 7.33
N VAL A 190 -12.04 4.49 8.18
CA VAL A 190 -10.83 3.79 7.69
C VAL A 190 -11.19 2.52 6.92
N LEU A 191 -12.19 1.74 7.37
CA LEU A 191 -12.64 0.54 6.66
C LEU A 191 -13.27 0.85 5.31
N GLU A 192 -14.11 1.89 5.23
CA GLU A 192 -14.70 2.35 3.98
C GLU A 192 -13.60 2.76 3.00
N GLN A 193 -12.67 3.60 3.43
CA GLN A 193 -11.54 4.05 2.62
C GLN A 193 -10.62 2.90 2.17
N ALA A 194 -10.34 1.93 3.05
CA ALA A 194 -9.51 0.77 2.71
C ALA A 194 -10.19 -0.17 1.70
N SER A 195 -11.50 -0.40 1.84
CA SER A 195 -12.29 -1.19 0.89
C SER A 195 -12.31 -0.52 -0.48
N ASP A 196 -12.51 0.78 -0.47
CA ASP A 196 -12.49 1.64 -1.64
C ASP A 196 -11.13 1.65 -2.37
N LEU A 197 -10.05 1.72 -1.60
CA LEU A 197 -8.68 1.62 -2.08
C LEU A 197 -8.44 0.25 -2.74
N GLN A 198 -8.91 -0.84 -2.12
CA GLN A 198 -8.80 -2.19 -2.68
C GLN A 198 -9.52 -2.32 -4.02
N ILE A 199 -10.77 -1.83 -4.11
CA ILE A 199 -11.55 -1.86 -5.37
C ILE A 199 -10.82 -1.08 -6.46
N TRP A 200 -10.23 0.07 -6.12
CA TRP A 200 -9.43 0.84 -7.06
C TRP A 200 -8.17 0.09 -7.51
N LEU A 201 -7.40 -0.45 -6.58
CA LEU A 201 -6.19 -1.23 -6.87
C LEU A 201 -6.49 -2.44 -7.78
N LEU A 202 -7.63 -3.10 -7.58
CA LEU A 202 -8.09 -4.19 -8.46
C LEU A 202 -8.37 -3.71 -9.89
N ARG A 203 -8.97 -2.51 -10.05
CA ARG A 203 -9.23 -1.93 -11.37
C ARG A 203 -7.93 -1.58 -12.10
N VAL A 204 -7.01 -0.90 -11.43
CA VAL A 204 -5.69 -0.56 -12.01
C VAL A 204 -4.92 -1.85 -12.36
N GLY A 205 -4.99 -2.86 -11.49
CA GLY A 205 -4.43 -4.18 -11.75
C GLY A 205 -4.99 -4.85 -13.01
N ARG A 206 -6.31 -4.78 -13.24
CA ARG A 206 -6.96 -5.32 -14.44
C ARG A 206 -6.53 -4.59 -15.71
N ASP A 207 -6.59 -3.26 -15.69
CA ASP A 207 -6.20 -2.44 -16.85
C ASP A 207 -4.74 -2.74 -17.24
N TYR A 208 -3.86 -2.95 -16.25
CA TYR A 208 -2.48 -3.35 -16.49
C TYR A 208 -2.35 -4.72 -17.16
N VAL A 209 -3.05 -5.76 -16.68
CA VAL A 209 -3.02 -7.09 -17.31
C VAL A 209 -3.53 -7.02 -18.74
N SER A 210 -4.59 -6.26 -19.00
CA SER A 210 -5.14 -6.05 -20.34
C SER A 210 -4.15 -5.32 -21.27
N HIS A 211 -3.46 -4.29 -20.80
CA HIS A 211 -2.44 -3.59 -21.59
C HIS A 211 -1.22 -4.46 -21.86
N ARG A 212 -0.74 -5.24 -20.88
CA ARG A 212 0.42 -6.13 -21.06
C ARG A 212 0.10 -7.31 -21.98
N SER A 213 -1.14 -7.82 -21.93
CA SER A 213 -1.62 -8.88 -22.81
C SER A 213 -1.77 -8.42 -24.26
N MET A 214 -2.03 -7.13 -24.51
CA MET A 214 -2.06 -6.56 -25.87
C MET A 214 -0.69 -6.17 -26.42
N THR A 215 0.33 -6.01 -25.56
CA THR A 215 1.70 -5.71 -26.00
C THR A 215 2.58 -6.94 -26.26
N LEU A 216 2.07 -8.16 -26.04
CA LEU A 216 2.80 -9.40 -26.36
C LEU A 216 2.66 -9.85 -27.84
N GLU A 217 1.88 -9.13 -28.66
CA GLU A 217 1.84 -9.31 -30.13
C GLU A 217 2.24 -8.04 -30.92
N SER A 218 3.18 -7.24 -30.41
CA SER A 218 3.89 -6.27 -31.25
C SER A 218 5.37 -6.16 -30.88
N PRO A 219 6.30 -6.56 -31.77
CA PRO A 219 7.68 -6.14 -31.67
C PRO A 219 7.78 -4.69 -32.15
N MET A 220 8.50 -3.86 -31.37
CA MET A 220 8.74 -2.41 -31.55
C MET A 220 7.63 -1.51 -30.96
N SER A 221 7.89 -0.64 -29.98
CA SER A 221 9.06 0.21 -29.82
C SER A 221 9.41 0.38 -28.35
N ILE A 222 10.56 -0.16 -27.95
CA ILE A 222 11.34 0.39 -26.86
C ILE A 222 11.70 1.81 -27.32
N HIS A 223 11.18 2.83 -26.63
CA HIS A 223 11.82 4.13 -26.65
C HIS A 223 13.22 3.92 -26.08
N ARG A 224 14.14 3.71 -27.02
CA ARG A 224 15.57 3.71 -26.85
C ARG A 224 15.90 5.00 -26.12
N LEU A 225 16.24 4.86 -24.84
CA LEU A 225 17.07 5.82 -24.12
C LEU A 225 18.10 6.34 -25.10
N GLU A 226 18.06 7.65 -25.36
CA GLU A 226 19.13 8.33 -26.04
C GLU A 226 20.42 7.97 -25.29
N TYR A 227 21.29 7.28 -26.02
CA TYR A 227 22.65 7.01 -25.60
C TYR A 227 23.30 8.36 -25.30
N PHE A 228 23.69 8.57 -24.05
CA PHE A 228 24.82 9.45 -23.79
C PHE A 228 26.04 8.79 -24.44
N ASP A 229 26.37 9.24 -25.66
CA ASP A 229 27.74 9.13 -26.17
C ASP A 229 28.62 10.00 -25.27
N ASP A 230 29.55 9.34 -24.58
CA ASP A 230 30.88 9.82 -24.16
C ASP A 230 31.30 9.16 -22.82
N VAL A 231 31.52 7.85 -22.88
CA VAL A 231 32.39 7.16 -21.92
C VAL A 231 33.68 6.81 -22.66
N GLU A 232 34.68 7.70 -22.56
CA GLU A 232 36.04 7.40 -23.00
C GLU A 232 36.51 6.11 -22.32
N THR A 233 36.93 5.13 -23.14
CA THR A 233 37.43 3.85 -22.63
C THR A 233 38.78 4.01 -21.93
N PRO A 234 39.10 3.20 -20.89
CA PRO A 234 40.32 3.33 -20.07
C PRO A 234 41.65 3.08 -20.81
N ILE A 235 41.61 2.83 -22.12
CA ILE A 235 42.78 2.49 -22.94
C ILE A 235 43.36 3.76 -23.62
N GLN A 236 42.61 4.87 -23.68
CA GLN A 236 43.08 6.12 -24.29
C GLN A 236 43.76 7.09 -23.30
N THR A 237 43.61 6.89 -22.00
CA THR A 237 44.24 7.73 -20.95
C THR A 237 45.74 7.48 -20.83
N GLU A 238 46.22 6.28 -21.18
CA GLU A 238 47.64 5.90 -21.03
C GLU A 238 48.56 6.47 -22.14
N GLN A 239 48.01 6.77 -23.32
CA GLN A 239 48.79 7.39 -24.41
C GLN A 239 48.96 8.91 -24.26
N ARG A 240 48.04 9.59 -23.54
CA ARG A 240 48.19 11.03 -23.24
C ARG A 240 49.22 11.33 -22.14
N HIS A 241 49.48 10.38 -21.24
CA HIS A 241 50.50 10.56 -20.19
C HIS A 241 51.94 10.28 -20.68
N LYS A 242 52.12 9.48 -21.75
CA LYS A 242 53.45 9.24 -22.34
C LYS A 242 53.93 10.34 -23.31
N ALA A 243 53.04 11.17 -23.84
CA ALA A 243 53.41 12.29 -24.71
C ALA A 243 53.81 13.60 -23.97
N LYS A 244 53.79 13.60 -22.63
CA LYS A 244 54.11 14.78 -21.78
C LYS A 244 55.47 14.70 -21.07
N LEU A 245 56.28 13.69 -21.37
CA LEU A 245 57.61 13.48 -20.81
C LEU A 245 58.65 13.37 -21.94
N GLU A 246 58.70 14.38 -22.81
CA GLU A 246 59.90 14.65 -23.59
C GLU A 246 60.68 15.78 -22.90
N PRO A 247 61.93 15.55 -22.47
CA PRO A 247 62.76 16.59 -21.90
C PRO A 247 63.16 17.59 -22.99
N ARG A 248 62.82 18.86 -22.78
CA ARG A 248 63.46 19.98 -23.48
C ARG A 248 64.89 20.13 -22.95
N ASP A 249 65.80 19.31 -23.45
CA ASP A 249 67.24 19.60 -23.49
C ASP A 249 67.53 20.29 -24.83
N ALA A 250 67.82 21.59 -24.83
CA ALA A 250 69.09 22.23 -24.50
C ALA A 250 70.06 22.27 -25.69
N ARG A 251 70.63 23.48 -25.89
CA ARG A 251 71.77 23.92 -26.75
C ARG A 251 71.31 24.70 -27.98
N LEU A 252 71.49 26.04 -27.95
CA LEU A 252 72.72 26.80 -28.25
C LEU A 252 72.97 26.88 -29.75
#